data_AF-A0A1Q9RWW1-F1
#
_entry.id   AF-A0A1Q9RWW1-F1
#
_cell.length_a   1.000
_cell.length_b   1.000
_cell.length_c   1.000
_cell.angle_alpha   90.00
_cell.angle_beta   90.00
_cell.angle_gamma   90.00
#
_symmetry.space_group_name_H-M   'P 1'
#
loop_
_entity.id
_entity.type
_entity.pdbx_description
1 polymer ?
#
loop_
_entity_poly.entity_id
_entity_poly.type
_entity_poly.pdbx_seq_one_letter_code
_entity_poly.pdbx_strand_id
1 'polypeptide(L)'
;MQSEELRQQAAEVKAGAGEVNDILSRMTGRIQTLASSWEGAASAAFQARWQEWQVGAAQVQQAMDGMGIFLDEAARTYEETEDSLRAAAAR
;
A
#
# COMPACT_ATOMS: atom_id res chain seq x y z
N MET A 1 -17.41 -14.90 -9.74
CA MET A 1 -15.98 -14.64 -9.53
C MET A 1 -15.33 -15.96 -9.18
N GLN A 2 -14.41 -16.43 -10.01
CA GLN A 2 -13.68 -17.68 -9.76
C GLN A 2 -12.52 -17.41 -8.79
N SER A 3 -12.08 -18.38 -7.96
CA SER A 3 -10.95 -18.15 -7.03
C SER A 3 -9.69 -17.61 -7.70
N GLU A 4 -9.39 -18.04 -8.93
CA GLU A 4 -8.27 -17.54 -9.73
C GLU A 4 -8.38 -16.05 -10.04
N GLU A 5 -9.57 -15.57 -10.39
CA GLU A 5 -9.83 -14.16 -10.67
C GLU A 5 -9.58 -13.31 -9.42
N LEU A 6 -10.03 -13.78 -8.25
CA LEU A 6 -9.82 -13.06 -6.99
C LEU A 6 -8.33 -13.03 -6.59
N ARG A 7 -7.60 -14.14 -6.74
CA ARG A 7 -6.14 -14.19 -6.54
C ARG A 7 -5.41 -13.17 -7.42
N GLN A 8 -5.76 -13.13 -8.70
CA GLN A 8 -5.14 -12.22 -9.65
C GLN A 8 -5.39 -10.76 -9.24
N GLN A 9 -6.63 -10.40 -8.90
CA GLN A 9 -6.97 -9.06 -8.47
C GLN A 9 -6.26 -8.68 -7.15
N ALA A 10 -6.15 -9.60 -6.19
CA ALA A 10 -5.39 -9.37 -4.96
C ALA A 10 -3.90 -9.12 -5.22
N ALA A 11 -3.29 -9.89 -6.13
CA ALA A 11 -1.90 -9.70 -6.54
C ALA A 11 -1.68 -8.34 -7.23
N GLU A 12 -2.60 -7.92 -8.10
CA GLU A 12 -2.55 -6.62 -8.78
C GLU A 12 -2.61 -5.45 -7.79
N VAL A 13 -3.49 -5.51 -6.78
CA VAL A 13 -3.56 -4.47 -5.74
C VAL A 13 -2.28 -4.43 -4.89
N LYS A 14 -1.73 -5.59 -4.52
CA LYS A 14 -0.47 -5.65 -3.78
C LYS A 14 0.69 -5.07 -4.58
N ALA A 15 0.75 -5.33 -5.88
CA ALA A 15 1.73 -4.72 -6.77
C ALA A 15 1.57 -3.19 -6.81
N GLY A 16 0.33 -2.70 -7.00
CA GLY A 16 0.03 -1.27 -6.99
C GLY A 16 0.38 -0.58 -5.66
N ALA A 17 0.16 -1.23 -4.52
CA ALA A 17 0.59 -0.74 -3.21
C ALA A 17 2.11 -0.55 -3.14
N GLY A 18 2.88 -1.52 -3.66
CA GLY A 18 4.34 -1.42 -3.78
C GLY A 18 4.77 -0.23 -4.64
N GLU A 19 4.15 -0.04 -5.80
CA GLU A 19 4.44 1.08 -6.70
C GLU A 19 4.16 2.44 -6.04
N VAL A 20 3.04 2.57 -5.31
CA VAL A 20 2.71 3.78 -4.55
C VAL A 20 3.76 4.05 -3.47
N ASN A 21 4.18 3.02 -2.73
CA ASN A 21 5.21 3.14 -1.71
C ASN A 21 6.55 3.62 -2.30
N ASP A 22 6.94 3.11 -3.47
CA ASP A 22 8.13 3.53 -4.19
C ASP A 22 8.05 4.98 -4.69
N ILE A 23 6.88 5.40 -5.18
CA ILE A 23 6.64 6.79 -5.58
C ILE A 23 6.77 7.73 -4.36
N LEU A 24 6.12 7.38 -3.25
CA LEU A 24 6.15 8.18 -2.01
C LEU A 24 7.58 8.30 -1.47
N SER A 25 8.34 7.21 -1.47
CA SER A 25 9.74 7.19 -1.03
C SER A 25 10.61 8.11 -1.90
N ARG A 26 10.49 7.98 -3.23
CA ARG A 26 11.23 8.84 -4.18
C ARG A 26 10.89 10.33 -4.00
N MET A 27 9.60 10.65 -3.85
CA MET A 27 9.15 12.03 -3.67
C MET A 27 9.64 12.61 -2.34
N THR A 28 9.58 11.83 -1.26
CA THR A 28 10.10 12.20 0.06
C THR A 28 11.59 12.53 -0.02
N GLY A 29 12.39 11.69 -0.68
CA GLY A 29 13.82 11.94 -0.87
C GLY A 29 14.11 13.23 -1.66
N ARG A 30 13.34 13.51 -2.72
CA ARG A 30 13.48 14.77 -3.49
C ARG A 30 13.19 15.99 -2.63
N ILE A 31 12.16 15.94 -1.78
CA ILE A 31 11.81 17.05 -0.89
C ILE A 31 12.90 17.23 0.17
N GLN A 32 13.46 16.16 0.73
CA GLN A 32 14.58 16.24 1.68
C GLN A 32 15.82 16.90 1.06
N THR A 33 16.19 16.54 -0.16
CA THR A 33 17.31 17.18 -0.88
C THR A 33 17.06 18.68 -1.12
N LEU A 34 15.83 19.07 -1.44
CA LEU A 34 15.47 20.48 -1.55
C LEU A 34 15.52 21.19 -0.19
N ALA A 35 15.03 20.54 0.86
CA ALA A 35 15.05 21.07 2.23
C ALA A 35 16.46 21.41 2.70
N SER A 36 17.45 20.55 2.42
CA SER A 36 18.85 20.82 2.79
C SER A 36 19.45 22.04 2.08
N SER A 37 18.90 22.44 0.92
CA SER A 37 19.33 23.64 0.20
C SER A 37 18.68 24.94 0.72
N TRP A 38 17.59 24.82 1.48
CA TRP A 38 16.84 25.94 2.06
C TRP A 38 17.14 26.14 3.56
N GLU A 39 18.18 25.49 4.09
CA GLU A 39 18.63 25.70 5.47
C GLU A 39 19.18 27.13 5.67
N GLY A 40 18.44 27.94 6.44
CA GLY A 40 18.81 29.31 6.83
C GLY A 40 17.64 30.29 6.79
N ALA A 41 17.40 31.00 7.90
CA ALA A 41 16.48 32.13 8.15
C ALA A 41 14.98 32.05 7.74
N ALA A 42 14.54 31.12 6.89
CA ALA A 42 13.14 30.95 6.52
C ALA A 42 12.76 29.48 6.49
N SER A 43 12.10 28.95 7.54
CA SER A 43 11.59 27.57 7.42
C SER A 43 10.48 27.11 8.37
N ALA A 44 9.91 27.94 9.25
CA ALA A 44 8.81 27.46 10.11
C ALA A 44 7.60 26.95 9.28
N ALA A 45 7.25 27.67 8.21
CA ALA A 45 6.18 27.26 7.30
C ALA A 45 6.55 26.00 6.50
N PHE A 46 7.80 25.85 6.07
CA PHE A 46 8.26 24.65 5.36
C PHE A 46 8.27 23.43 6.29
N GLN A 47 8.80 23.57 7.52
CA GLN A 47 8.80 22.50 8.52
C GLN A 47 7.39 22.01 8.86
N ALA A 48 6.42 22.93 8.98
CA ALA A 48 5.02 22.56 9.17
C ALA A 48 4.48 21.73 7.98
N ARG A 49 4.70 22.18 6.74
CA ARG A 49 4.30 21.42 5.54
C ARG A 49 5.05 20.10 5.40
N TRP A 50 6.30 20.02 5.87
CA TRP A 50 7.09 18.81 5.87
C TRP A 50 6.57 17.78 6.88
N GLN A 51 6.13 18.21 8.06
CA GLN A 51 5.44 17.33 9.00
C GLN A 51 4.11 16.84 8.45
N GLU A 52 3.29 17.73 7.86
CA GLU A 52 2.04 17.34 7.20
C GLU A 52 2.28 16.29 6.10
N TRP A 53 3.29 16.49 5.26
CA TRP A 53 3.69 15.52 4.25
C TRP A 53 4.05 14.16 4.86
N GLN A 54 4.91 14.11 5.88
CA GLN A 54 5.33 12.85 6.48
C GLN A 54 4.16 12.08 7.09
N VAL A 55 3.24 12.78 7.76
CA VAL A 55 2.02 12.17 8.32
C VAL A 55 1.13 11.62 7.20
N GLY A 56 0.91 12.39 6.14
CA GLY A 56 0.10 11.95 5.00
C GLY A 56 0.72 10.76 4.26
N ALA A 57 2.03 10.79 4.00
CA ALA A 57 2.75 9.70 3.36
C ALA A 57 2.64 8.40 4.18
N ALA A 58 2.83 8.48 5.50
CA ALA A 58 2.67 7.34 6.39
C ALA A 58 1.24 6.77 6.38
N GLN A 59 0.21 7.63 6.35
CA GLN A 59 -1.18 7.19 6.26
C GLN A 59 -1.48 6.47 4.94
N VAL A 60 -0.95 6.97 3.82
CA VAL A 60 -1.13 6.30 2.51
C VAL A 60 -0.42 4.94 2.51
N GLN A 61 0.81 4.87 3.00
CA GLN A 61 1.56 3.60 3.12
C GLN A 61 0.77 2.59 3.97
N GLN A 62 0.30 2.99 5.14
CA GLN A 62 -0.48 2.14 6.03
C GLN A 62 -1.80 1.66 5.39
N ALA A 63 -2.51 2.54 4.66
CA ALA A 63 -3.75 2.18 3.99
C ALA A 63 -3.52 1.17 2.85
N MET A 64 -2.45 1.36 2.07
CA MET A 64 -2.07 0.46 0.98
C MET A 64 -1.63 -0.91 1.51
N ASP A 65 -0.82 -0.95 2.57
CA ASP A 65 -0.41 -2.19 3.23
C ASP A 65 -1.63 -2.93 3.81
N GLY A 66 -2.53 -2.20 4.47
CA GLY A 66 -3.77 -2.76 5.02
C GLY A 66 -4.68 -3.36 3.95
N MET A 67 -4.82 -2.69 2.80
CA MET A 67 -5.59 -3.21 1.67
C MET A 67 -4.94 -4.47 1.07
N GLY A 68 -3.61 -4.48 0.96
CA GLY A 68 -2.86 -5.65 0.49
C GLY A 68 -3.06 -6.87 1.39
N ILE A 69 -3.03 -6.68 2.71
CA ILE A 69 -3.30 -7.75 3.69
C ILE A 69 -4.75 -8.25 3.56
N PHE A 70 -5.72 -7.33 3.53
CA PHE A 70 -7.14 -7.69 3.42
C PHE A 70 -7.45 -8.53 2.18
N LEU A 71 -6.87 -8.16 1.03
CA LEU A 71 -7.09 -8.90 -0.22
C LEU A 71 -6.40 -10.27 -0.24
N ASP A 72 -5.24 -10.39 0.40
CA ASP A 72 -4.56 -11.69 0.57
C ASP A 72 -5.39 -12.64 1.47
N GLU A 73 -5.95 -12.13 2.56
CA GLU A 73 -6.84 -12.88 3.45
C GLU A 73 -8.14 -13.31 2.75
N ALA A 74 -8.73 -12.42 1.95
CA ALA A 74 -9.91 -12.73 1.17
C ALA A 74 -9.63 -13.86 0.15
N ALA A 75 -8.48 -13.82 -0.53
CA ALA A 75 -8.06 -14.88 -1.46
C ALA A 75 -7.90 -16.25 -0.79
N ARG A 76 -7.24 -16.30 0.36
CA ARG A 76 -7.09 -17.55 1.14
C ARG A 76 -8.44 -18.12 1.57
N THR A 77 -9.33 -17.28 2.10
CA THR A 77 -10.66 -17.71 2.56
C THR A 77 -11.50 -18.30 1.42
N TYR A 78 -11.43 -17.70 0.23
CA TYR A 78 -12.12 -18.20 -0.95
C TYR A 78 -11.56 -19.55 -1.43
N GLU A 79 -10.24 -19.74 -1.42
CA GLU A 79 -9.60 -21.02 -1.75
C GLU A 79 -10.04 -22.15 -0.82
N GLU A 80 -9.98 -21.92 0.49
CA GLU A 80 -10.40 -22.91 1.49
C GLU A 80 -11.87 -23.32 1.31
N THR A 81 -12.72 -22.35 0.95
CA THR A 81 -14.14 -22.60 0.67
C THR A 81 -14.31 -23.45 -0.60
N GLU A 82 -13.59 -23.14 -1.68
CA GLU A 82 -13.64 -23.93 -2.91
C GLU A 82 -13.13 -25.36 -2.70
N ASP A 83 -12.03 -25.53 -1.96
CA ASP A 83 -11.49 -26.85 -1.63
C ASP A 83 -12.48 -27.69 -0.83
N SER A 84 -13.14 -27.07 0.15
CA SER A 84 -14.17 -27.73 0.96
C SER A 84 -15.36 -28.17 0.11
N LEU A 85 -15.82 -27.32 -0.81
CA LEU A 85 -16.91 -27.64 -1.74
C LEU A 85 -16.52 -28.75 -2.72
N ARG A 86 -15.29 -28.71 -3.27
CA ARG A 86 -14.76 -29.77 -4.14
C ARG A 86 -14.70 -31.12 -3.41
N ALA A 87 -14.20 -31.14 -2.17
CA ALA A 87 -14.11 -32.34 -1.36
C ALA A 87 -15.49 -32.92 -1.00
N ALA A 88 -16.50 -32.05 -0.77
CA ALA A 88 -17.87 -32.47 -0.51
C ALA A 88 -18.55 -33.05 -1.76
N ALA A 89 -18.33 -32.44 -2.93
CA ALA A 89 -18.90 -32.89 -4.20
C ALA A 89 -18.26 -34.19 -4.74
N ALA A 90 -17.07 -34.55 -4.26
CA ALA A 90 -16.40 -35.80 -4.60
C ALA A 90 -16.84 -37.01 -3.75
N ARG A 91 -17.79 -36.83 -2.83
CA ARG A 91 -18.41 -37.89 -2.01
C ARG A 91 -19.77 -38.27 -2.56
#